data_AF-A0A443YN81-F1
#
_entry.id   AF-A0A443YN81-F1
#
_cell.length_a   1.000
_cell.length_b   1.000
_cell.length_c   1.000
_cell.angle_alpha   90.00
_cell.angle_beta   90.00
_cell.angle_gamma   90.00
#
_symmetry.space_group_name_H-M   'P 1'
#
loop_
_entity.id
_entity.type
_entity.pdbx_description
1 polymer ?
#
loop_
_entity_poly.entity_id
_entity_poly.type
_entity_poly.pdbx_seq_one_letter_code
_entity_poly.pdbx_strand_id
1 'polypeptide(L)'
;MDQIERIRTRQLKFALGIGIPYFAFVIGIFLLVYLASATVTQISIMGFPLHYWLVAIAIYPITWVLFIWYVGKANAIEDEIAETVGGE
;
A
#
# COMPACT_ATOMS: atom_id res chain seq x y z
N MET A 1 -15.39 -25.73 -8.28
CA MET A 1 -15.05 -24.30 -8.31
C MET A 1 -14.38 -24.04 -9.65
N ASP A 2 -14.90 -23.07 -10.38
CA ASP A 2 -14.43 -22.73 -11.72
C ASP A 2 -12.96 -22.27 -11.65
N GLN A 3 -12.12 -22.62 -12.63
CA GLN A 3 -10.68 -22.22 -12.61
C GLN A 3 -10.53 -20.70 -12.43
N ILE A 4 -11.44 -19.94 -13.03
CA ILE A 4 -11.55 -18.47 -12.92
C ILE A 4 -11.77 -18.02 -11.47
N GLU A 5 -12.59 -18.75 -10.71
CA GLU A 5 -12.91 -18.42 -9.32
C GLU A 5 -11.70 -18.65 -8.39
N ARG A 6 -10.92 -19.71 -8.64
CA ARG A 6 -9.64 -19.95 -7.93
C ARG A 6 -8.63 -18.84 -8.18
N ILE A 7 -8.49 -18.40 -9.44
CA ILE A 7 -7.58 -17.31 -9.82
C ILE A 7 -7.98 -16.00 -9.12
N ARG A 8 -9.27 -15.61 -9.21
CA ARG A 8 -9.76 -14.39 -8.53
C ARG A 8 -9.56 -14.44 -7.03
N THR A 9 -9.80 -15.59 -6.40
CA THR A 9 -9.61 -15.74 -4.95
C THR A 9 -8.15 -15.57 -4.55
N ARG A 10 -7.22 -16.05 -5.38
CA ARG A 10 -5.77 -15.95 -5.15
C ARG A 10 -5.29 -14.50 -5.33
N GLN A 11 -5.72 -13.83 -6.40
CA GLN A 11 -5.47 -12.40 -6.63
C GLN A 11 -6.04 -11.53 -5.50
N LEU A 12 -7.27 -11.80 -5.07
CA LEU A 12 -7.93 -11.05 -4.00
C LEU A 12 -7.21 -11.24 -2.65
N LYS A 13 -6.82 -12.48 -2.31
CA LYS A 13 -6.04 -12.75 -1.09
C LYS A 13 -4.69 -12.05 -1.11
N PHE A 14 -4.04 -12.02 -2.26
CA PHE A 14 -2.77 -11.31 -2.42
C PHE A 14 -2.94 -9.80 -2.25
N ALA A 15 -3.95 -9.21 -2.92
CA ALA A 15 -4.29 -7.81 -2.80
C ALA A 15 -4.65 -7.42 -1.34
N LEU A 16 -5.46 -8.23 -0.65
CA LEU A 16 -5.80 -8.01 0.76
C LEU A 16 -4.59 -8.14 1.68
N GLY A 17 -3.70 -9.11 1.43
CA GLY A 17 -2.51 -9.34 2.23
C GLY A 17 -1.52 -8.16 2.23
N ILE A 18 -1.54 -7.32 1.20
CA ILE A 18 -0.67 -6.15 1.07
C ILE A 18 -1.42 -4.86 1.36
N GLY A 19 -2.67 -4.76 0.89
CA GLY A 19 -3.53 -3.60 1.11
C GLY A 19 -3.84 -3.38 2.60
N ILE A 20 -4.21 -4.43 3.34
CA ILE A 20 -4.59 -4.28 4.76
C ILE A 20 -3.43 -3.72 5.61
N PRO A 21 -2.21 -4.28 5.57
CA PRO A 21 -1.07 -3.72 6.30
C PRO A 21 -0.74 -2.29 5.88
N TYR A 22 -0.80 -1.99 4.58
CA TYR A 22 -0.53 -0.64 4.07
C TYR A 22 -1.54 0.38 4.59
N PHE A 23 -2.84 0.09 4.48
CA PHE A 23 -3.88 0.99 5.00
C PHE A 23 -3.79 1.14 6.51
N ALA A 24 -3.52 0.06 7.25
CA ALA A 24 -3.30 0.12 8.69
C ALA A 24 -2.09 1.01 9.04
N PHE A 25 -1.00 0.92 8.28
CA PHE A 25 0.18 1.79 8.45
C PHE A 25 -0.14 3.26 8.18
N VAL A 26 -0.81 3.57 7.06
CA VAL A 26 -1.18 4.94 6.71
C VAL A 26 -2.10 5.55 7.77
N ILE A 27 -3.13 4.83 8.18
CA ILE A 27 -4.06 5.26 9.24
C ILE A 27 -3.28 5.46 10.55
N GLY A 28 -2.38 4.54 10.89
CA GLY A 28 -1.53 4.63 12.10
C GLY A 28 -0.66 5.88 12.11
N ILE A 29 0.02 6.20 11.01
CA ILE A 29 0.81 7.43 10.86
C ILE A 29 -0.09 8.66 11.01
N PHE A 30 -1.25 8.66 10.37
CA PHE A 30 -2.19 9.79 10.42
C PHE A 30 -2.69 10.03 11.85
N LEU A 31 -3.04 8.97 12.58
CA LEU A 31 -3.44 9.03 13.99
C LEU A 31 -2.29 9.49 14.89
N LEU A 32 -1.08 8.96 14.69
CA LEU A 32 0.11 9.36 15.47
C LEU A 32 0.38 10.85 15.31
N VAL A 33 0.35 11.33 14.07
CA VAL A 33 0.51 12.74 13.73
C VAL A 33 -0.62 13.60 14.33
N TYR A 34 -1.86 13.13 14.25
CA TYR A 34 -3.02 13.82 14.82
C TYR A 34 -2.92 13.94 16.35
N LEU A 35 -2.46 12.90 17.06
CA LEU A 35 -2.23 12.98 18.51
C LEU A 35 -1.01 13.86 18.85
N ALA A 36 0.06 13.80 18.06
CA ALA A 36 1.25 14.64 18.25
C ALA A 36 1.05 16.10 17.81
N SER A 37 -0.13 16.41 17.26
CA SER A 37 -0.54 17.71 16.71
C SER A 37 -0.19 18.88 17.61
N ALA A 38 -0.40 18.80 18.93
CA ALA A 38 -0.17 19.93 19.83
C ALA A 38 1.28 20.47 19.77
N THR A 39 2.27 19.60 19.54
CA THR A 39 3.68 19.98 19.44
C THR A 39 4.09 20.27 17.98
N VAL A 40 3.53 19.52 17.01
CA VAL A 40 3.94 19.58 15.60
C VAL A 40 3.21 20.67 14.81
N THR A 41 1.99 21.05 15.18
CA THR A 41 1.20 22.09 14.49
C THR A 41 1.69 23.50 14.73
N GLN A 42 2.49 23.74 15.78
CA GLN A 42 3.09 25.05 16.04
C GLN A 42 4.23 25.40 15.08
N ILE A 43 4.78 24.40 14.39
CA ILE A 43 5.83 24.58 13.41
C ILE A 43 5.20 24.63 12.03
N SER A 44 5.29 25.78 11.35
CA SER A 44 4.86 25.95 9.97
C SER A 44 6.07 26.07 9.05
N ILE A 45 6.05 25.32 7.95
CA ILE A 45 7.04 25.38 6.87
C ILE A 45 6.30 25.80 5.61
N MET A 46 6.73 26.91 5.00
CA MET A 46 6.11 27.48 3.79
C MET A 46 4.59 27.72 3.91
N GLY A 47 4.11 28.09 5.11
CA GLY A 47 2.69 28.32 5.36
C GLY A 47 1.85 27.07 5.61
N PHE A 48 2.45 25.87 5.55
CA PHE A 48 1.80 24.61 5.91
C PHE A 48 2.32 24.07 7.24
N PRO A 49 1.45 23.52 8.11
CA PRO A 49 1.89 22.82 9.30
C PRO A 49 2.87 21.69 9.00
N LEU A 50 3.90 21.51 9.84
CA LEU A 50 4.96 20.52 9.68
C LEU A 50 4.43 19.08 9.49
N HIS A 51 3.26 18.78 10.07
CA HIS A 51 2.68 17.46 9.96
C HIS A 51 2.29 17.06 8.53
N TYR A 52 1.87 18.01 7.68
CA TYR A 52 1.59 17.73 6.27
C TYR A 52 2.85 17.33 5.51
N TRP A 53 3.97 17.99 5.82
CA TRP A 53 5.28 17.67 5.24
C TRP A 53 5.78 16.30 5.70
N LEU A 54 5.61 15.97 6.98
CA LEU A 54 5.97 14.64 7.51
C LEU A 54 5.17 13.54 6.83
N VAL A 55 3.87 13.72 6.65
CA VAL A 55 3.04 12.76 5.92
C VAL A 55 3.47 12.68 4.45
N ALA A 56 3.67 13.80 3.78
CA ALA A 56 4.07 13.82 2.37
C ALA A 56 5.42 13.12 2.13
N ILE A 57 6.43 13.40 2.96
CA ILE A 57 7.78 12.85 2.81
C ILE A 57 7.87 11.42 3.32
N ALA A 58 7.14 11.04 4.38
CA ALA A 58 7.20 9.69 4.90
C ALA A 58 6.30 8.73 4.10
N ILE A 59 5.05 9.12 3.84
CA ILE A 59 4.09 8.23 3.20
C ILE A 59 4.41 8.07 1.73
N TYR A 60 4.62 9.16 0.98
CA TYR A 60 4.73 9.07 -0.49
C TYR A 60 5.83 8.12 -0.98
N PRO A 61 7.07 8.16 -0.48
CA PRO A 61 8.12 7.22 -0.90
C PRO A 61 7.82 5.78 -0.49
N ILE A 62 7.26 5.58 0.71
CA ILE A 62 6.86 4.25 1.20
C ILE A 62 5.78 3.67 0.30
N THR A 63 4.76 4.47 -0.03
CA THR A 63 3.69 4.09 -0.96
C THR A 63 4.27 3.73 -2.32
N TRP A 64 5.21 4.52 -2.82
CA TRP A 64 5.82 4.30 -4.13
C TRP A 64 6.63 2.99 -4.19
N VAL A 65 7.45 2.73 -3.17
CA VAL A 65 8.21 1.48 -3.05
C VAL A 65 7.28 0.27 -2.94
N LEU A 66 6.24 0.37 -2.10
CA LEU A 66 5.22 -0.67 -1.98
C LEU A 66 4.49 -0.92 -3.30
N PHE A 67 4.19 0.14 -4.05
CA PHE A 67 3.50 0.03 -5.33
C PHE A 67 4.36 -0.71 -6.36
N ILE A 68 5.65 -0.35 -6.48
CA ILE A 68 6.60 -1.05 -7.37
C ILE A 68 6.69 -2.53 -7.00
N TRP A 69 6.81 -2.82 -5.71
CA TRP A 69 6.90 -4.20 -5.23
C TRP A 69 5.61 -4.99 -5.46
N TYR A 70 4.45 -4.38 -5.18
CA TYR A 70 3.14 -4.96 -5.39
C TYR A 70 2.89 -5.31 -6.86
N VAL A 71 3.14 -4.36 -7.78
CA VAL A 71 2.96 -4.57 -9.22
C VAL A 71 3.87 -5.67 -9.73
N GLY A 72 5.15 -5.69 -9.31
CA GLY A 72 6.08 -6.74 -9.70
C GLY A 72 5.63 -8.14 -9.26
N LYS A 73 5.13 -8.25 -8.02
CA LYS A 73 4.58 -9.51 -7.51
C LYS A 73 3.26 -9.91 -8.18
N ALA A 74 2.39 -8.95 -8.49
CA ALA A 74 1.13 -9.22 -9.17
C ALA A 74 1.37 -9.79 -10.57
N ASN A 75 2.30 -9.20 -11.33
CA ASN A 75 2.69 -9.70 -12.65
C ASN A 75 3.26 -11.13 -12.57
N ALA A 76 4.10 -11.42 -11.57
CA ALA A 76 4.64 -12.78 -11.39
C ALA A 76 3.56 -13.83 -11.12
N ILE A 77 2.45 -13.45 -10.45
CA ILE A 77 1.31 -14.35 -10.22
C ILE A 77 0.52 -14.57 -11.52
N GLU A 78 0.38 -13.54 -12.37
CA GLU A 78 -0.24 -13.68 -13.69
C GLU A 78 0.60 -14.56 -14.62
N ASP A 79 1.93 -14.43 -14.59
CA ASP A 79 2.85 -15.27 -15.35
C ASP A 79 2.78 -16.75 -14.92
N GLU A 80 2.78 -17.05 -13.61
CA GLU A 80 2.58 -18.42 -13.09
C GLU A 80 1.25 -19.04 -13.57
N ILE A 81 0.18 -18.22 -13.62
CA ILE A 81 -1.13 -18.68 -14.07
C ILE A 81 -1.12 -18.94 -15.57
N ALA A 82 -0.49 -18.08 -16.37
CA ALA A 82 -0.37 -18.25 -17.82
C ALA A 82 0.42 -19.52 -18.18
N GLU A 83 1.49 -19.81 -17.46
CA GLU A 83 2.30 -21.02 -17.66
C GLU A 83 1.53 -22.30 -17.29
N THR A 84 0.70 -22.25 -16.25
CA THR A 84 -0.12 -23.39 -15.82
C THR A 84 -1.30 -23.66 -16.78
N VAL A 85 -1.85 -22.62 -17.42
CA VAL A 85 -3.01 -22.73 -18.33
C VAL A 85 -2.58 -22.99 -19.78
N GLY A 86 -1.42 -22.51 -20.21
CA GLY A 86 -0.88 -22.73 -21.57
C GLY A 86 -0.17 -24.08 -21.78
N GLY A 87 -0.02 -24.88 -20.72
CA GLY A 87 0.61 -26.20 -20.74
C GLY A 87 -0.35 -27.39 -20.87
N GLU A 88 -1.67 -27.15 -20.97
CA GLU A 88 -2.69 -28.16 -21.32
C GLU A 88 -3.01 -28.14 -22.82
#